data_AF-A0A1W9Q7N4-F1
#
_entry.id   AF-A0A1W9Q7N4-F1
#
_cell.length_a   1.000
_cell.length_b   1.000
_cell.length_c   1.000
_cell.angle_alpha   90.00
_cell.angle_beta   90.00
_cell.angle_gamma   90.00
#
_symmetry.space_group_name_H-M   'P 1'
#
loop_
_entity.id
_entity.type
_entity.pdbx_description
1 polymer ?
#
loop_
_entity_poly.entity_id
_entity_poly.type
_entity_poly.pdbx_seq_one_letter_code
_entity_poly.pdbx_strand_id
1 'polypeptide(L)' 'MAFPVVEGRARRARIFGFPYSVFFEDRGDLVVVLAVFHARRDPGGWGRRL' A
#
# COMPACT_ATOMS: atom_id res chain seq x y z
N MET A 1 16.63 -4.57 -2.93
CA MET A 1 15.50 -3.91 -3.62
C MET A 1 14.75 -3.03 -2.62
N ALA A 2 14.49 -1.77 -2.94
CA ALA A 2 13.90 -0.80 -1.99
C ALA A 2 12.42 -1.07 -1.63
N PHE A 3 11.66 -1.75 -2.50
CA PHE A 3 10.23 -2.04 -2.30
C PHE A 3 9.92 -3.52 -2.59
N PRO A 4 9.64 -4.34 -1.55
CA PRO A 4 9.37 -5.77 -1.74
C PRO A 4 8.04 -6.00 -2.46
N VAL A 5 7.99 -7.06 -3.27
CA VAL A 5 6.75 -7.61 -3.83
C VAL A 5 5.98 -8.30 -2.70
N VAL A 6 4.70 -8.00 -2.58
CA VAL A 6 3.82 -8.57 -1.55
C VAL A 6 2.86 -9.61 -2.13
N GLU A 7 2.40 -9.43 -3.37
CA GLU A 7 1.51 -10.35 -4.07
C GLU A 7 1.54 -10.05 -5.58
N GLY A 8 1.79 -11.06 -6.42
CA GLY A 8 1.87 -10.87 -7.87
C GLY A 8 2.89 -9.79 -8.28
N ARG A 9 2.40 -8.67 -8.83
CA ARG A 9 3.21 -7.49 -9.20
C ARG A 9 3.11 -6.34 -8.19
N ALA A 10 2.26 -6.48 -7.18
CA ALA A 10 2.06 -5.47 -6.16
C ALA A 10 3.30 -5.39 -5.26
N ARG A 11 3.80 -4.17 -5.09
CA ARG A 11 4.90 -3.80 -4.21
C ARG A 11 4.36 -2.97 -3.06
N ARG A 12 5.10 -2.96 -1.95
CA ARG A 12 4.78 -2.15 -0.78
C ARG A 12 5.88 -1.14 -0.45
N ALA A 13 5.52 0.12 -0.39
CA ALA A 13 6.34 1.19 0.21
C ALA A 13 5.82 1.51 1.61
N ARG A 14 6.70 1.49 2.61
CA ARG A 14 6.40 2.00 3.96
C ARG A 14 6.82 3.47 4.04
N ILE A 15 5.93 4.34 4.53
CA ILE A 15 6.29 5.73 4.77
C ILE A 15 7.03 5.79 6.10
N PHE A 16 8.31 6.16 6.08
CA PHE A 16 9.10 6.25 7.31
C PHE A 16 8.54 7.33 8.24
N GLY A 17 8.52 7.06 9.55
CA GLY A 17 7.96 7.98 10.56
C GLY A 17 6.43 8.04 10.64
N PHE A 18 5.71 7.49 9.65
CA PHE A 18 4.24 7.51 9.61
C PHE A 18 3.67 6.10 9.52
N PRO A 19 2.50 5.82 10.12
CA PRO A 19 1.90 4.48 10.11
C PRO A 19 1.21 4.16 8.78
N TYR A 20 1.70 4.66 7.65
CA TYR A 20 1.12 4.44 6.34
C TYR A 20 1.97 3.50 5.49
N SER A 21 1.30 2.70 4.67
CA SER A 21 1.91 1.91 3.60
C SER A 21 1.16 2.14 2.29
N VAL A 22 1.90 2.29 1.20
CA VAL A 22 1.37 2.42 -0.15
C VAL A 22 1.61 1.10 -0.88
N PHE A 23 0.54 0.54 -1.42
CA PHE A 23 0.58 -0.64 -2.29
C PHE A 23 0.46 -0.17 -3.73
N PHE A 24 1.38 -0.61 -4.59
CA PHE A 24 1.45 -0.13 -5.96
C PHE A 24 1.99 -1.18 -6.91
N GLU A 25 1.69 -1.02 -8.20
CA GLU A 25 2.36 -1.75 -9.28
C GLU A 25 3.22 -0.78 -10.09
N ASP A 26 4.42 -1.22 -10.45
CA ASP A 26 5.25 -0.56 -11.44
C ASP A 26 4.98 -1.22 -12.80
N ARG A 27 4.45 -0.44 -13.75
CA ARG A 27 4.15 -0.89 -15.12
C ARG A 27 5.15 -0.36 -16.15
N GLY A 28 6.21 0.31 -15.70
CA GLY A 28 7.27 0.88 -16.53
C GLY A 28 6.98 2.32 -16.98
N ASP A 29 5.83 2.57 -17.60
CA ASP A 29 5.39 3.90 -18.04
C ASP A 29 4.66 4.68 -16.95
N LEU A 30 4.07 3.97 -15.99
CA LEU A 30 3.35 4.54 -14.87
C LEU A 30 3.40 3.65 -13.63
N VAL A 31 3.14 4.30 -12.48
CA VAL A 31 2.97 3.63 -11.19
C VAL A 31 1.49 3.66 -10.82
N VAL A 32 0.86 2.50 -10.71
CA VAL A 32 -0.54 2.39 -10.28
C VAL A 32 -0.57 2.25 -8.77
N VAL A 33 -1.15 3.24 -8.09
CA VAL A 33 -1.43 3.12 -6.65
C VAL A 33 -2.69 2.31 -6.44
N LEU A 34 -2.55 1.12 -5.84
CA LEU A 34 -3.65 0.20 -5.57
C LEU A 34 -4.38 0.56 -4.27
N ALA A 35 -3.60 0.89 -3.22
CA ALA A 35 -4.15 1.20 -1.90
C ALA A 35 -3.20 2.03 -1.05
N VAL A 36 -3.77 2.84 -0.15
CA VAL A 36 -3.05 3.53 0.93
C VAL A 36 -3.61 3.03 2.26
N PHE A 37 -2.79 2.32 3.01
CA PHE A 37 -3.21 1.65 4.24
C PHE A 37 -2.59 2.30 5.48
N HIS A 38 -3.42 2.58 6.49
CA HIS A 38 -2.97 3.09 7.79
C HIS A 38 -2.83 1.93 8.80
N ALA A 39 -1.60 1.49 9.04
CA ALA A 39 -1.28 0.31 9.84
C ALA A 39 -1.70 0.34 11.32
N ARG A 40 -1.98 1.53 11.89
CA ARG A 40 -2.55 1.63 13.25
C ARG A 40 -4.09 1.67 13.30
N ARG A 41 -4.77 1.73 12.15
CA ARG A 41 -6.24 1.68 12.12
C ARG A 41 -6.67 0.23 12.11
N ASP A 42 -7.81 -0.05 12.74
CA ASP A 42 -8.46 -1.34 12.65
C ASP A 42 -8.79 -1.66 11.18
N PRO A 43 -8.20 -2.71 10.58
CA PRO A 43 -8.47 -3.09 9.21
C PRO A 43 -9.93 -3.50 8.97
N GLY A 44 -10.64 -3.98 10.00
CA GLY A 44 -12.05 -4.37 9.90
C GLY A 44 -13.02 -3.18 9.77
N GLY A 45 -12.56 -1.96 10.08
CA GLY A 45 -13.39 -0.76 10.06
C GLY A 45 -13.70 -0.21 8.65
N TRP A 46 -13.00 -0.67 7.61
CA TRP A 46 -13.18 -0.15 6.24
C TRP A 46 -14.60 -0.34 5.72
N GLY A 47 -15.19 -1.53 5.91
CA GLY A 47 -16.55 -1.85 5.43
C GLY A 47 -17.67 -1.09 6.14
N ARG A 48 -17.36 -0.41 7.26
CA ARG A 48 -18.33 0.36 8.05
C ARG A 48 -18.32 1.86 7.71
N ARG A 49 -17.47 2.29 6.79
CA ARG A 49 -17.42 3.67 6.29
C ARG A 49 -18.26 3.74 5.01
N LEU A 50 -19.54 4.08 5.17
CA LEU A 50 -20.40 4.64 4.12
C LEU A 50 -20.73 6.09 4.51
#